data_AF-A0A3E0NLE6-F1
#
_entry.id   AF-A0A3E0NLE6-F1
#
_cell.length_a   1.000
_cell.length_b   1.000
_cell.length_c   1.000
_cell.angle_alpha   90.00
_cell.angle_beta   90.00
_cell.angle_gamma   90.00
#
_symmetry.space_group_name_H-M   'P 1'
#
loop_
_entity.id
_entity.type
_entity.pdbx_description
1 polymer ?
#
loop_
_entity_poly.entity_id
_entity_poly.type
_entity_poly.pdbx_seq_one_letter_code
_entity_poly.pdbx_strand_id
1 'polypeptide(L)'
;MTSRTAPHRASRPSDDGRGRPAPRQRSRQNAPPTSLVVALGLGAIGLATLVAGAIATRSPLASTLASAAPVAQPRGVDERREILPARRYPDASAAVPATGVRERIAGYDPFALPLSPPDPGERLDDCPPRRRPSGSPYEFYFSRAAYSGFETFGYASWSVDYPKADRQFLLGVERLMDRLDHYPCENPVLLDDPRLREYPFLYAVEVGKMTLRASEREGLRNYLLSGGFLMIDDFWGSAEWRRLEEEFQLVLPEFPIEEVDMDHPIFHGFYDIETLVQVPNVGLGRRGGRTHEKDGFVPHVRGIFDQDRRLMVLINWNCDLGDAWEWAEDPFYPLEYSTYAYQIGVNAIVYAMTH
;
A
#
# COMPACT_ATOMS: atom_id res chain seq x y z
N MET A 1 72.67 -21.19 10.54
CA MET A 1 73.70 -20.96 11.58
C MET A 1 73.04 -20.90 12.95
N THR A 2 73.82 -21.03 14.03
CA THR A 2 73.51 -20.63 15.42
C THR A 2 72.15 -21.03 16.04
N SER A 3 72.19 -22.09 16.84
CA SER A 3 71.24 -22.36 17.94
C SER A 3 71.38 -21.33 19.08
N ARG A 4 70.28 -21.05 19.81
CA ARG A 4 70.24 -20.98 21.30
C ARG A 4 68.80 -20.81 21.85
N THR A 5 68.25 -21.86 22.48
CA THR A 5 68.10 -22.09 23.96
C THR A 5 66.90 -21.41 24.64
N ALA A 6 66.01 -22.24 25.20
CA ALA A 6 65.09 -21.87 26.30
C ALA A 6 65.83 -21.85 27.66
N PRO A 7 65.15 -21.46 28.76
CA PRO A 7 64.97 -22.46 29.82
C PRO A 7 63.65 -22.41 30.63
N HIS A 8 63.24 -23.61 31.09
CA HIS A 8 62.49 -23.96 32.33
C HIS A 8 61.02 -23.48 32.53
N ARG A 9 60.06 -24.37 32.88
CA ARG A 9 59.85 -25.22 34.09
C ARG A 9 59.55 -24.39 35.37
N ALA A 10 58.53 -24.68 36.18
CA ALA A 10 57.49 -25.75 36.21
C ALA A 10 56.22 -25.18 36.96
N SER A 11 55.13 -25.88 37.36
CA SER A 11 54.83 -27.29 37.69
C SER A 11 53.33 -27.66 37.46
N ARG A 12 52.79 -28.62 38.23
CA ARG A 12 51.40 -29.16 38.34
C ARG A 12 51.20 -29.62 39.82
N PRO A 13 50.13 -30.32 40.33
CA PRO A 13 48.92 -30.91 39.67
C PRO A 13 47.54 -30.88 40.44
N SER A 14 46.47 -31.42 39.81
CA SER A 14 45.34 -32.27 40.36
C SER A 14 44.38 -31.75 41.47
N ASP A 15 43.25 -32.40 41.86
CA ASP A 15 42.06 -33.13 41.28
C ASP A 15 41.24 -33.72 42.48
N ASP A 16 39.98 -34.22 42.48
CA ASP A 16 38.86 -34.44 41.52
C ASP A 16 37.52 -34.15 42.23
N GLY A 17 36.55 -33.52 41.54
CA GLY A 17 35.18 -34.08 41.48
C GLY A 17 34.05 -33.71 42.47
N ARG A 18 32.85 -33.61 41.84
CA ARG A 18 31.53 -34.15 42.29
C ARG A 18 30.68 -33.36 43.33
N GLY A 19 29.37 -33.26 43.04
CA GLY A 19 28.31 -33.30 44.07
C GLY A 19 27.20 -32.22 44.05
N ARG A 20 26.09 -32.47 43.33
CA ARG A 20 24.76 -31.85 43.60
C ARG A 20 24.05 -32.63 44.73
N PRO A 21 23.19 -32.03 45.59
CA PRO A 21 21.77 -31.80 45.23
C PRO A 21 21.07 -30.59 45.91
N ALA A 22 19.76 -30.47 45.69
CA ALA A 22 18.79 -29.56 46.32
C ALA A 22 17.46 -30.34 46.57
N PRO A 23 16.31 -29.73 46.93
CA PRO A 23 16.00 -28.62 47.86
C PRO A 23 15.04 -29.09 49.01
N ARG A 24 14.60 -28.22 49.95
CA ARG A 24 13.41 -28.47 50.81
C ARG A 24 12.77 -27.23 51.45
N GLN A 25 11.50 -27.34 51.88
CA GLN A 25 10.63 -26.26 52.41
C GLN A 25 10.30 -26.42 53.91
N ARG A 26 9.89 -25.33 54.58
CA ARG A 26 8.78 -25.16 55.59
C ARG A 26 8.87 -23.74 56.22
N SER A 27 7.84 -22.88 56.19
CA SER A 27 6.63 -22.77 57.06
C SER A 27 6.95 -22.44 58.54
N ARG A 28 6.27 -21.54 59.27
CA ARG A 28 4.85 -21.06 59.18
C ARG A 28 4.61 -19.83 60.11
N GLN A 29 3.42 -19.20 60.04
CA GLN A 29 2.77 -18.31 61.06
C GLN A 29 3.36 -16.88 61.25
N ASN A 30 2.62 -15.80 61.53
CA ASN A 30 1.19 -15.54 61.89
C ASN A 30 0.63 -14.24 61.24
N ALA A 31 -0.70 -14.01 61.34
CA ALA A 31 -1.49 -12.79 61.05
C ALA A 31 -2.84 -12.90 61.84
N PRO A 32 -3.89 -12.04 61.71
CA PRO A 32 -4.09 -10.69 61.14
C PRO A 32 -4.60 -9.74 62.29
N PRO A 33 -5.63 -8.85 62.20
CA PRO A 33 -6.27 -8.05 61.12
C PRO A 33 -6.06 -6.52 61.37
N THR A 34 -6.74 -5.51 60.80
CA THR A 34 -8.02 -5.29 60.07
C THR A 34 -7.84 -3.99 59.23
N SER A 35 -8.64 -3.54 58.26
CA SER A 35 -10.06 -3.75 57.89
C SER A 35 -10.29 -3.61 56.36
N LEU A 36 -11.57 -3.69 55.94
CA LEU A 36 -12.06 -3.37 54.58
C LEU A 36 -13.11 -2.25 54.68
N VAL A 37 -13.22 -1.37 53.69
CA VAL A 37 -14.41 -0.50 53.49
C VAL A 37 -14.87 -0.59 52.04
N VAL A 38 -16.12 -1.01 51.85
CA VAL A 38 -16.87 -0.94 50.59
C VAL A 38 -18.02 0.03 50.82
N ALA A 39 -18.29 0.92 49.86
CA ALA A 39 -19.43 1.83 49.91
C ALA A 39 -20.23 1.74 48.60
N LEU A 40 -21.41 1.10 48.68
CA LEU A 40 -22.46 1.21 47.67
C LEU A 40 -23.37 2.40 48.03
N GLY A 41 -23.84 3.14 47.03
CA GLY A 41 -24.78 4.25 47.20
C GLY A 41 -25.81 4.29 46.07
N LEU A 42 -27.09 4.17 46.43
CA LEU A 42 -28.25 4.24 45.53
C LEU A 42 -29.30 5.19 46.13
N GLY A 43 -29.98 5.98 45.30
CA GLY A 43 -31.30 6.54 45.63
C GLY A 43 -31.48 8.06 45.47
N ALA A 44 -32.75 8.46 45.29
CA ALA A 44 -33.27 9.82 45.03
C ALA A 44 -32.80 10.44 43.69
N ILE A 45 -33.64 10.76 42.68
CA ILE A 45 -35.05 11.18 42.59
C ILE A 45 -35.32 12.57 43.20
N GLY A 46 -35.47 13.56 42.31
CA GLY A 46 -36.03 14.89 42.54
C GLY A 46 -36.59 15.42 41.20
N LEU A 47 -37.72 16.12 41.24
CA LEU A 47 -38.53 16.46 40.05
C LEU A 47 -38.90 17.96 40.06
N ALA A 48 -39.15 18.49 38.86
CA ALA A 48 -39.91 19.73 38.57
C ALA A 48 -39.26 21.08 38.93
N THR A 49 -39.70 22.24 38.40
CA THR A 49 -40.32 22.62 37.10
C THR A 49 -40.41 24.16 37.04
N LEU A 50 -39.96 24.80 35.96
CA LEU A 50 -40.30 26.19 35.55
C LEU A 50 -39.80 26.37 34.09
N VAL A 51 -40.58 26.60 33.03
CA VAL A 51 -41.89 27.25 32.74
C VAL A 51 -41.80 28.74 32.37
N ALA A 52 -41.80 28.94 31.04
CA ALA A 52 -42.38 30.04 30.26
C ALA A 52 -41.84 31.49 30.38
N GLY A 53 -41.75 32.15 29.23
CA GLY A 53 -41.38 33.56 29.07
C GLY A 53 -41.34 34.00 27.61
N ALA A 54 -42.43 33.81 26.86
CA ALA A 54 -42.46 34.00 25.40
C ALA A 54 -43.42 35.13 24.95
N ILE A 55 -42.87 36.14 24.28
CA ILE A 55 -43.57 37.16 23.45
C ILE A 55 -42.59 37.48 22.29
N ALA A 56 -42.74 37.10 21.02
CA ALA A 56 -43.85 36.95 20.08
C ALA A 56 -44.26 38.24 19.33
N THR A 57 -43.87 38.37 18.05
CA THR A 57 -44.63 39.13 17.02
C THR A 57 -44.34 38.69 15.57
N ARG A 58 -45.38 38.12 14.93
CA ARG A 58 -45.84 38.32 13.52
C ARG A 58 -44.98 37.94 12.30
N SER A 59 -45.42 36.85 11.68
CA SER A 59 -45.42 36.43 10.25
C SER A 59 -46.16 37.43 9.31
N PRO A 60 -46.48 37.13 8.02
CA PRO A 60 -46.10 36.01 7.12
C PRO A 60 -45.75 36.42 5.66
N LEU A 61 -45.47 35.45 4.77
CA LEU A 61 -45.98 35.28 3.38
C LEU A 61 -45.55 33.85 2.92
N ALA A 62 -46.45 32.90 2.69
CA ALA A 62 -47.19 32.65 1.43
C ALA A 62 -46.27 32.31 0.24
N SER A 63 -45.97 31.05 -0.11
CA SER A 63 -46.80 29.88 -0.50
C SER A 63 -47.03 29.75 -2.02
N THR A 64 -46.38 28.76 -2.65
CA THR A 64 -46.77 28.21 -3.96
C THR A 64 -46.62 26.69 -3.93
N LEU A 65 -47.73 25.97 -4.06
CA LEU A 65 -47.76 24.52 -4.28
C LEU A 65 -48.07 24.26 -5.75
N ALA A 66 -47.28 23.42 -6.41
CA ALA A 66 -47.50 23.01 -7.79
C ALA A 66 -47.55 21.47 -7.89
N SER A 67 -48.74 20.97 -8.20
CA SER A 67 -49.11 19.57 -8.39
C SER A 67 -48.04 18.67 -9.05
N ALA A 68 -47.58 17.65 -8.31
CA ALA A 68 -46.92 16.49 -8.89
C ALA A 68 -47.92 15.33 -9.01
N ALA A 69 -48.17 14.87 -10.23
CA ALA A 69 -49.00 13.68 -10.48
C ALA A 69 -48.17 12.39 -10.33
N PRO A 70 -48.75 11.27 -9.86
CA PRO A 70 -48.00 10.04 -9.61
C PRO A 70 -47.66 9.31 -10.92
N VAL A 71 -46.36 9.17 -11.20
CA VAL A 71 -45.85 8.24 -12.23
C VAL A 71 -45.70 6.86 -11.60
N ALA A 72 -46.09 5.81 -12.33
CA ALA A 72 -46.27 4.47 -11.79
C ALA A 72 -44.95 3.72 -11.52
N GLN A 73 -44.96 2.88 -10.48
CA GLN A 73 -43.91 1.89 -10.25
C GLN A 73 -43.85 0.87 -11.41
N PRO A 74 -42.67 0.52 -11.94
CA PRO A 74 -42.52 -0.66 -12.78
C PRO A 74 -42.78 -1.92 -11.92
N ARG A 75 -43.47 -2.91 -12.52
CA ARG A 75 -43.79 -4.17 -11.85
C ARG A 75 -42.53 -5.05 -11.74
N GLY A 76 -42.47 -5.88 -10.71
CA GLY A 76 -41.36 -6.81 -10.48
C GLY A 76 -41.17 -7.81 -11.63
N VAL A 77 -39.92 -8.20 -11.86
CA VAL A 77 -39.50 -9.23 -12.82
C VAL A 77 -39.46 -10.59 -12.12
N ASP A 78 -39.99 -11.64 -12.77
CA ASP A 78 -40.10 -12.99 -12.19
C ASP A 78 -38.73 -13.68 -12.05
N GLU A 79 -38.44 -14.25 -10.88
CA GLU A 79 -37.16 -14.92 -10.61
C GLU A 79 -37.11 -16.31 -11.26
N ARG A 80 -36.54 -16.40 -12.48
CA ARG A 80 -36.22 -17.69 -13.12
C ARG A 80 -34.79 -17.74 -13.62
N ARG A 81 -33.88 -18.11 -12.73
CA ARG A 81 -32.51 -18.53 -13.07
C ARG A 81 -32.56 -19.87 -13.83
N GLU A 82 -32.31 -19.86 -15.13
CA GLU A 82 -31.88 -21.08 -15.83
C GLU A 82 -30.43 -21.39 -15.46
N ILE A 83 -30.21 -22.55 -14.84
CA ILE A 83 -28.87 -22.99 -14.40
C ILE A 83 -28.23 -23.79 -15.53
N LEU A 84 -27.32 -23.15 -16.28
CA LEU A 84 -26.46 -23.83 -17.24
C LEU A 84 -25.48 -24.78 -16.49
N PRO A 85 -25.30 -26.03 -16.95
CA PRO A 85 -24.48 -27.01 -16.25
C PRO A 85 -22.97 -26.71 -16.40
N ALA A 86 -22.25 -26.75 -15.28
CA ALA A 86 -20.81 -26.51 -15.24
C ALA A 86 -20.02 -27.55 -16.05
N ARG A 87 -19.09 -27.09 -16.91
CA ARG A 87 -18.10 -27.96 -17.56
C ARG A 87 -17.05 -28.41 -16.54
N ARG A 88 -16.79 -29.72 -16.46
CA ARG A 88 -15.62 -30.25 -15.76
C ARG A 88 -14.36 -29.96 -16.58
N TYR A 89 -13.34 -29.42 -15.92
CA TYR A 89 -11.94 -29.53 -16.34
C TYR A 89 -11.28 -30.71 -15.60
N PRO A 90 -10.30 -31.40 -16.19
CA PRO A 90 -9.63 -32.54 -15.57
C PRO A 90 -8.55 -32.12 -14.57
N ASP A 91 -8.28 -32.98 -13.58
CA ASP A 91 -7.20 -32.79 -12.60
C ASP A 91 -5.80 -32.77 -13.23
N ALA A 92 -4.94 -31.89 -12.73
CA ALA A 92 -3.53 -31.74 -13.14
C ALA A 92 -2.56 -32.09 -12.00
N SER A 93 -2.76 -33.24 -11.34
CA SER A 93 -1.88 -33.69 -10.25
C SER A 93 -0.65 -34.46 -10.76
N ALA A 94 0.44 -33.75 -11.04
CA ALA A 94 1.73 -34.35 -11.40
C ALA A 94 2.91 -33.57 -10.81
N ALA A 95 3.57 -34.14 -9.79
CA ALA A 95 4.81 -33.59 -9.24
C ALA A 95 6.04 -34.11 -10.02
N VAL A 96 7.04 -33.24 -10.20
CA VAL A 96 8.34 -33.56 -10.83
C VAL A 96 9.45 -33.27 -9.82
N PRO A 97 10.45 -34.16 -9.63
CA PRO A 97 11.30 -34.14 -8.44
C PRO A 97 12.43 -33.10 -8.52
N ALA A 98 12.83 -32.61 -7.34
CA ALA A 98 13.99 -31.73 -7.19
C ALA A 98 15.31 -32.50 -7.13
N THR A 99 16.20 -32.23 -8.07
CA THR A 99 17.64 -32.55 -7.99
C THR A 99 18.42 -31.31 -8.42
N GLY A 100 19.19 -30.71 -7.51
CA GLY A 100 19.93 -29.47 -7.78
C GLY A 100 21.41 -29.69 -8.05
N VAL A 101 22.13 -28.59 -8.24
CA VAL A 101 23.57 -28.44 -7.90
C VAL A 101 23.82 -26.96 -7.60
N ARG A 102 24.80 -26.66 -6.73
CA ARG A 102 25.28 -25.29 -6.51
C ARG A 102 26.30 -24.94 -7.59
N GLU A 103 26.12 -23.81 -8.25
CA GLU A 103 27.26 -23.09 -8.85
C GLU A 103 27.08 -21.58 -8.72
N ARG A 104 28.20 -20.85 -8.60
CA ARG A 104 28.21 -19.38 -8.47
C ARG A 104 28.61 -18.79 -9.81
N ILE A 105 27.68 -18.08 -10.43
CA ILE A 105 27.95 -17.31 -11.65
C ILE A 105 28.24 -15.87 -11.25
N ALA A 106 29.41 -15.37 -11.62
CA ALA A 106 29.70 -13.94 -11.60
C ALA A 106 29.27 -13.35 -12.96
N GLY A 107 28.56 -12.22 -12.94
CA GLY A 107 27.93 -11.64 -14.14
C GLY A 107 26.40 -11.50 -14.03
N TYR A 108 25.90 -11.12 -12.84
CA TYR A 108 24.51 -10.69 -12.67
C TYR A 108 24.35 -9.27 -13.23
N ASP A 109 23.54 -9.13 -14.27
CA ASP A 109 23.09 -7.85 -14.81
C ASP A 109 21.63 -7.62 -14.38
N PRO A 110 21.33 -6.59 -13.58
CA PRO A 110 19.97 -6.34 -13.08
C PRO A 110 18.99 -5.85 -14.18
N PHE A 111 19.44 -5.62 -15.42
CA PHE A 111 18.59 -5.15 -16.52
C PHE A 111 18.12 -6.27 -17.47
N ALA A 112 18.43 -7.54 -17.18
CA ALA A 112 18.01 -8.69 -17.98
C ALA A 112 16.53 -9.05 -17.72
N LEU A 113 15.61 -8.47 -18.49
CA LEU A 113 14.17 -8.80 -18.47
C LEU A 113 13.92 -10.31 -18.79
N PRO A 114 12.91 -10.94 -18.16
CA PRO A 114 12.66 -12.37 -18.33
C PRO A 114 12.17 -12.74 -19.74
N LEU A 115 12.87 -13.69 -20.38
CA LEU A 115 12.53 -14.19 -21.72
C LEU A 115 11.38 -15.21 -21.70
N SER A 116 10.15 -14.70 -21.65
CA SER A 116 8.93 -15.43 -22.04
C SER A 116 8.16 -14.61 -23.07
N PRO A 117 7.85 -15.14 -24.27
CA PRO A 117 7.15 -14.36 -25.30
C PRO A 117 5.68 -14.09 -24.91
N PRO A 118 5.14 -12.89 -25.17
CA PRO A 118 3.74 -12.58 -24.93
C PRO A 118 2.80 -13.28 -25.92
N ASP A 119 1.52 -13.34 -25.56
CA ASP A 119 0.44 -13.89 -26.39
C ASP A 119 0.25 -13.04 -27.67
N PRO A 120 0.04 -13.63 -28.87
CA PRO A 120 0.15 -12.90 -30.13
C PRO A 120 -1.13 -12.11 -30.47
N GLY A 121 -1.39 -11.05 -29.70
CA GLY A 121 -2.57 -10.19 -29.85
C GLY A 121 -2.31 -8.68 -29.79
N GLU A 122 -1.40 -8.19 -28.94
CA GLU A 122 -1.30 -6.76 -28.62
C GLU A 122 0.07 -6.12 -28.95
N ARG A 123 0.05 -4.82 -29.24
CA ARG A 123 1.21 -4.01 -29.68
C ARG A 123 2.12 -3.64 -28.49
N LEU A 124 2.89 -4.60 -27.99
CA LEU A 124 3.71 -4.42 -26.78
C LEU A 124 5.18 -4.04 -27.04
N ASP A 125 5.59 -3.87 -28.31
CA ASP A 125 7.02 -3.75 -28.69
C ASP A 125 7.50 -2.35 -29.11
N ASP A 126 6.61 -1.44 -29.55
CA ASP A 126 6.98 -0.14 -30.15
C ASP A 126 7.17 1.01 -29.12
N CYS A 127 7.89 0.76 -28.02
CA CYS A 127 8.19 1.83 -27.05
C CYS A 127 9.17 2.87 -27.67
N PRO A 128 8.81 4.17 -27.71
CA PRO A 128 9.72 5.20 -28.21
C PRO A 128 10.92 5.38 -27.26
N PRO A 129 12.05 5.95 -27.70
CA PRO A 129 13.14 6.29 -26.80
C PRO A 129 12.67 7.26 -25.70
N ARG A 130 13.14 7.10 -24.45
CA ARG A 130 12.79 7.95 -23.29
C ARG A 130 13.04 9.46 -23.49
N ARG A 131 13.72 9.88 -24.56
CA ARG A 131 13.80 11.27 -25.04
C ARG A 131 13.46 11.31 -26.53
N ARG A 132 12.68 12.32 -26.93
CA ARG A 132 12.26 12.57 -28.33
C ARG A 132 13.51 12.77 -29.22
N PRO A 133 13.45 12.56 -30.55
CA PRO A 133 14.60 12.75 -31.46
C PRO A 133 15.22 14.16 -31.47
N SER A 134 14.53 15.16 -30.92
CA SER A 134 15.04 16.51 -30.64
C SER A 134 15.99 16.60 -29.44
N GLY A 135 16.15 15.52 -28.66
CA GLY A 135 16.82 15.50 -27.35
C GLY A 135 15.92 15.91 -26.17
N SER A 136 14.72 16.42 -26.46
CA SER A 136 13.72 16.82 -25.46
C SER A 136 13.23 15.60 -24.66
N PRO A 137 13.07 15.71 -23.32
CA PRO A 137 12.27 14.76 -22.57
C PRO A 137 10.78 14.93 -22.91
N TYR A 138 9.96 14.04 -22.34
CA TYR A 138 8.52 14.24 -22.17
C TYR A 138 8.30 15.11 -20.92
N GLU A 139 7.11 15.72 -20.77
CA GLU A 139 6.78 16.52 -19.58
C GLU A 139 6.46 15.65 -18.36
N PHE A 140 5.92 14.45 -18.58
CA PHE A 140 5.57 13.48 -17.53
C PHE A 140 6.11 12.07 -17.82
N TYR A 141 6.43 11.33 -16.76
CA TYR A 141 6.77 9.91 -16.81
C TYR A 141 6.13 9.21 -15.61
N PHE A 142 5.25 8.23 -15.85
CA PHE A 142 4.76 7.36 -14.79
C PHE A 142 5.91 6.42 -14.35
N SER A 143 6.56 6.75 -13.24
CA SER A 143 7.88 6.21 -12.92
C SER A 143 7.82 5.23 -11.75
N ARG A 144 7.90 3.94 -12.06
CA ARG A 144 7.87 2.88 -11.04
C ARG A 144 9.19 2.83 -10.28
N ALA A 145 9.13 3.01 -8.96
CA ALA A 145 10.27 3.01 -8.06
C ALA A 145 10.77 1.58 -7.84
N ALA A 146 11.87 1.22 -8.51
CA ALA A 146 12.59 -0.02 -8.26
C ALA A 146 13.46 0.12 -6.99
N TYR A 147 13.21 -0.77 -6.02
CA TYR A 147 13.79 -0.70 -4.67
C TYR A 147 14.27 -2.06 -4.16
N SER A 148 15.17 -2.06 -3.16
CA SER A 148 15.60 -3.30 -2.50
C SER A 148 14.60 -3.80 -1.46
N GLY A 149 14.31 -5.09 -1.48
CA GLY A 149 13.31 -5.73 -0.62
C GLY A 149 13.36 -7.25 -0.75
N PHE A 150 12.31 -7.93 -0.31
CA PHE A 150 12.19 -9.37 -0.51
C PHE A 150 11.84 -9.73 -1.97
N GLU A 151 12.34 -10.88 -2.41
CA GLU A 151 11.95 -11.50 -3.68
C GLU A 151 10.95 -12.63 -3.44
N THR A 152 9.93 -12.72 -4.30
CA THR A 152 8.91 -13.78 -4.26
C THR A 152 8.98 -14.57 -5.57
N PHE A 153 9.30 -15.87 -5.46
CA PHE A 153 9.54 -16.76 -6.62
C PHE A 153 10.59 -16.27 -7.65
N GLY A 154 11.50 -15.37 -7.25
CA GLY A 154 12.51 -14.77 -8.13
C GLY A 154 12.09 -13.44 -8.78
N TYR A 155 10.89 -12.93 -8.47
CA TYR A 155 10.46 -11.59 -8.83
C TYR A 155 10.69 -10.65 -7.65
N ALA A 156 11.18 -9.43 -7.92
CA ALA A 156 11.36 -8.41 -6.90
C ALA A 156 10.01 -7.77 -6.56
N SER A 157 9.77 -7.47 -5.28
CA SER A 157 8.47 -6.95 -4.81
C SER A 157 7.96 -5.72 -5.60
N TRP A 158 8.85 -4.79 -5.95
CA TRP A 158 8.48 -3.58 -6.72
C TRP A 158 7.89 -3.86 -8.12
N SER A 159 8.12 -5.06 -8.69
CA SER A 159 7.71 -5.45 -10.03
C SER A 159 6.41 -6.27 -10.07
N VAL A 160 5.59 -6.22 -9.02
CA VAL A 160 4.20 -6.74 -9.07
C VAL A 160 3.36 -5.89 -10.02
N ASP A 161 2.48 -6.54 -10.79
CA ASP A 161 1.67 -6.03 -11.92
C ASP A 161 2.44 -5.40 -13.09
N TYR A 162 3.78 -5.34 -13.01
CA TYR A 162 4.62 -4.74 -14.02
C TYR A 162 4.85 -5.71 -15.20
N PRO A 163 4.75 -5.25 -16.46
CA PRO A 163 4.47 -3.88 -16.92
C PRO A 163 2.98 -3.62 -17.25
N LYS A 164 2.07 -4.57 -17.02
CA LYS A 164 0.70 -4.51 -17.54
C LYS A 164 -0.15 -3.42 -16.85
N ALA A 165 -0.06 -3.27 -15.53
CA ALA A 165 -0.72 -2.18 -14.81
C ALA A 165 -0.23 -0.80 -15.30
N ASP A 166 1.09 -0.60 -15.38
CA ASP A 166 1.70 0.66 -15.86
C ASP A 166 1.20 1.00 -17.27
N ARG A 167 1.16 0.03 -18.18
CA ARG A 167 0.71 0.21 -19.57
C ARG A 167 -0.80 0.45 -19.68
N GLN A 168 -1.63 -0.29 -18.96
CA GLN A 168 -3.09 -0.06 -18.94
C GLN A 168 -3.40 1.32 -18.33
N PHE A 169 -2.78 1.67 -17.20
CA PHE A 169 -2.96 2.96 -16.56
C PHE A 169 -2.61 4.12 -17.51
N LEU A 170 -1.48 4.05 -18.21
CA LEU A 170 -1.10 5.04 -19.22
C LEU A 170 -2.09 5.11 -20.40
N LEU A 171 -2.63 3.99 -20.88
CA LEU A 171 -3.70 3.96 -21.88
C LEU A 171 -5.02 4.57 -21.38
N GLY A 172 -5.26 4.62 -20.07
CA GLY A 172 -6.32 5.41 -19.47
C GLY A 172 -5.96 6.91 -19.43
N VAL A 173 -4.78 7.24 -18.91
CA VAL A 173 -4.28 8.62 -18.82
C VAL A 173 -4.25 9.33 -20.18
N GLU A 174 -3.80 8.66 -21.25
CA GLU A 174 -3.80 9.21 -22.62
C GLU A 174 -5.22 9.65 -23.08
N ARG A 175 -6.26 8.92 -22.64
CA ARG A 175 -7.67 9.20 -23.00
C ARG A 175 -8.33 10.24 -22.09
N LEU A 176 -7.87 10.37 -20.85
CA LEU A 176 -8.44 11.26 -19.83
C LEU A 176 -7.73 12.62 -19.77
N MET A 177 -6.45 12.65 -20.11
CA MET A 177 -5.55 13.82 -20.04
C MET A 177 -4.92 14.08 -21.40
N ASP A 178 -5.74 14.40 -22.41
CA ASP A 178 -5.40 14.56 -23.84
C ASP A 178 -4.25 15.55 -24.16
N ARG A 179 -3.83 16.35 -23.17
CA ARG A 179 -2.80 17.39 -23.25
C ARG A 179 -1.54 17.11 -22.44
N LEU A 180 -1.50 16.03 -21.66
CA LEU A 180 -0.32 15.68 -20.86
C LEU A 180 0.72 15.02 -21.78
N ASP A 181 1.86 15.70 -22.04
CA ASP A 181 2.97 15.10 -22.79
C ASP A 181 3.70 14.06 -21.92
N HIS A 182 3.10 12.88 -21.81
CA HIS A 182 3.63 11.76 -21.04
C HIS A 182 4.42 10.79 -21.92
N TYR A 183 5.42 10.15 -21.33
CA TYR A 183 6.09 9.00 -21.93
C TYR A 183 5.13 7.78 -21.93
N PRO A 184 4.82 7.17 -23.09
CA PRO A 184 3.70 6.22 -23.24
C PRO A 184 4.06 4.76 -22.87
N CYS A 185 5.18 4.53 -22.22
CA CYS A 185 5.62 3.19 -21.78
C CYS A 185 6.10 3.23 -20.31
N GLU A 186 6.32 2.05 -19.75
CA GLU A 186 6.85 1.85 -18.42
C GLU A 186 8.21 2.53 -18.20
N ASN A 187 8.35 3.24 -17.08
CA ASN A 187 9.57 3.96 -16.72
C ASN A 187 10.08 3.51 -15.34
N PRO A 188 10.55 2.25 -15.20
CA PRO A 188 11.22 1.83 -13.96
C PRO A 188 12.49 2.67 -13.74
N VAL A 189 12.71 3.09 -12.50
CA VAL A 189 13.80 3.95 -12.02
C VAL A 189 14.28 3.48 -10.65
N LEU A 190 15.60 3.47 -10.42
CA LEU A 190 16.17 3.07 -9.13
C LEU A 190 16.10 4.23 -8.13
N LEU A 191 15.77 3.93 -6.87
CA LEU A 191 15.75 4.93 -5.79
C LEU A 191 17.11 5.59 -5.50
N ASP A 192 18.22 5.02 -5.97
CA ASP A 192 19.56 5.62 -5.93
C ASP A 192 20.13 6.06 -7.29
N ASP A 193 19.27 6.24 -8.32
CA ASP A 193 19.66 6.90 -9.58
C ASP A 193 19.90 8.40 -9.36
N PRO A 194 21.09 8.96 -9.71
CA PRO A 194 21.34 10.41 -9.66
C PRO A 194 20.35 11.26 -10.46
N ARG A 195 19.65 10.66 -11.45
CA ARG A 195 18.64 11.28 -12.30
C ARG A 195 17.21 11.13 -11.78
N LEU A 196 16.99 10.56 -10.59
CA LEU A 196 15.64 10.35 -10.03
C LEU A 196 14.81 11.65 -9.97
N ARG A 197 15.47 12.79 -9.74
CA ARG A 197 14.84 14.13 -9.74
C ARG A 197 14.46 14.69 -11.13
N GLU A 198 14.71 13.96 -12.21
CA GLU A 198 14.14 14.29 -13.55
C GLU A 198 12.67 13.85 -13.68
N TYR A 199 12.14 13.07 -12.73
CA TYR A 199 10.78 12.51 -12.78
C TYR A 199 9.91 13.10 -11.65
N PRO A 200 8.83 13.85 -11.93
CA PRO A 200 8.07 14.55 -10.89
C PRO A 200 7.23 13.63 -9.97
N PHE A 201 6.98 12.40 -10.43
CA PHE A 201 6.09 11.43 -9.78
C PHE A 201 6.74 10.04 -9.75
N LEU A 202 6.70 9.38 -8.60
CA LEU A 202 7.06 7.97 -8.41
C LEU A 202 5.85 7.13 -7.99
N TYR A 203 5.84 5.86 -8.39
CA TYR A 203 4.87 4.85 -7.95
C TYR A 203 5.57 3.65 -7.30
N ALA A 204 5.08 3.15 -6.15
CA ALA A 204 5.61 1.98 -5.46
C ALA A 204 4.49 1.06 -4.92
N VAL A 205 4.47 -0.19 -5.39
CA VAL A 205 3.63 -1.30 -4.87
C VAL A 205 4.41 -2.14 -3.85
N GLU A 206 3.77 -3.09 -3.16
CA GLU A 206 4.40 -4.14 -2.35
C GLU A 206 5.38 -3.64 -1.27
N VAL A 207 5.15 -2.43 -0.79
CA VAL A 207 6.03 -1.75 0.16
C VAL A 207 6.10 -2.47 1.52
N GLY A 208 5.13 -3.34 1.81
CA GLY A 208 5.16 -4.28 2.93
C GLY A 208 6.37 -5.23 2.93
N LYS A 209 7.05 -5.38 1.79
CA LYS A 209 8.26 -6.19 1.58
C LYS A 209 9.52 -5.33 1.32
N MET A 210 9.43 -4.01 1.48
CA MET A 210 10.55 -3.07 1.28
C MET A 210 11.62 -3.20 2.37
N THR A 211 12.90 -3.13 2.00
CA THR A 211 14.04 -3.08 2.93
C THR A 211 15.20 -2.37 2.24
N LEU A 212 15.18 -1.03 2.30
CA LEU A 212 16.01 -0.19 1.44
C LEU A 212 17.52 -0.32 1.74
N ARG A 213 18.34 -0.15 0.70
CA ARG A 213 19.78 0.14 0.84
C ARG A 213 19.99 1.54 1.40
N ALA A 214 21.15 1.80 1.99
CA ALA A 214 21.47 3.14 2.52
C ALA A 214 21.43 4.22 1.41
N SER A 215 21.91 3.89 0.21
CA SER A 215 21.85 4.77 -0.97
C SER A 215 20.41 5.03 -1.43
N GLU A 216 19.54 4.03 -1.40
CA GLU A 216 18.11 4.18 -1.77
C GLU A 216 17.36 5.05 -0.76
N ARG A 217 17.65 4.93 0.54
CA ARG A 217 17.08 5.83 1.57
C ARG A 217 17.54 7.27 1.37
N GLU A 218 18.84 7.47 1.12
CA GLU A 218 19.40 8.79 0.85
C GLU A 218 18.84 9.39 -0.45
N GLY A 219 18.71 8.60 -1.51
CA GLY A 219 18.15 9.03 -2.79
C GLY A 219 16.67 9.39 -2.70
N LEU A 220 15.85 8.54 -2.08
CA LEU A 220 14.42 8.82 -1.85
C LEU A 220 14.21 10.03 -0.92
N ARG A 221 14.99 10.16 0.16
CA ARG A 221 14.96 11.35 1.02
C ARG A 221 15.27 12.62 0.21
N ASN A 222 16.37 12.59 -0.53
CA ASN A 222 16.79 13.70 -1.38
C ASN A 222 15.78 14.05 -2.48
N TYR A 223 15.04 13.05 -2.97
CA TYR A 223 13.98 13.22 -3.97
C TYR A 223 12.77 13.97 -3.40
N LEU A 224 12.18 13.46 -2.31
CA LEU A 224 10.99 14.03 -1.68
C LEU A 224 11.26 15.47 -1.19
N LEU A 225 12.41 15.69 -0.53
CA LEU A 225 12.84 17.01 -0.06
C LEU A 225 13.26 17.98 -1.19
N SER A 226 13.25 17.55 -2.46
CA SER A 226 13.46 18.42 -3.62
C SER A 226 12.16 18.79 -4.35
N GLY A 227 10.99 18.43 -3.79
CA GLY A 227 9.69 18.63 -4.43
C GLY A 227 9.09 17.37 -5.06
N GLY A 228 9.82 16.26 -5.13
CA GLY A 228 9.32 15.01 -5.71
C GLY A 228 8.12 14.44 -4.96
N PHE A 229 7.24 13.74 -5.70
CA PHE A 229 6.02 13.12 -5.16
C PHE A 229 6.09 11.59 -5.29
N LEU A 230 5.66 10.86 -4.26
CA LEU A 230 5.58 9.40 -4.27
C LEU A 230 4.18 8.91 -3.94
N MET A 231 3.58 8.11 -4.82
CA MET A 231 2.37 7.34 -4.58
C MET A 231 2.74 5.91 -4.18
N ILE A 232 2.20 5.46 -3.04
CA ILE A 232 2.40 4.13 -2.46
C ILE A 232 1.08 3.34 -2.50
N ASP A 233 1.17 2.05 -2.82
CA ASP A 233 0.04 1.13 -3.00
C ASP A 233 0.43 -0.34 -2.67
N ASP A 234 -0.52 -1.27 -2.81
CA ASP A 234 -0.47 -2.71 -2.52
C ASP A 234 0.36 -3.09 -1.28
N PHE A 235 -0.23 -2.84 -0.11
CA PHE A 235 0.25 -3.42 1.14
C PHE A 235 -0.85 -3.42 2.20
N TRP A 236 -0.82 -4.45 3.05
CA TRP A 236 -2.00 -4.88 3.78
C TRP A 236 -1.73 -5.23 5.24
N GLY A 237 -2.54 -4.67 6.13
CA GLY A 237 -2.56 -5.03 7.53
C GLY A 237 -1.43 -4.45 8.37
N SER A 238 -1.44 -4.77 9.66
CA SER A 238 -0.56 -4.17 10.68
C SER A 238 0.88 -4.68 10.63
N ALA A 239 1.15 -5.76 9.91
CA ALA A 239 2.50 -6.29 9.71
C ALA A 239 3.29 -5.48 8.68
N GLU A 240 2.67 -5.24 7.52
CA GLU A 240 3.27 -4.55 6.38
C GLU A 240 3.29 -3.03 6.60
N TRP A 241 2.27 -2.47 7.28
CA TRP A 241 2.29 -1.10 7.78
C TRP A 241 3.55 -0.77 8.60
N ARG A 242 3.95 -1.68 9.49
CA ARG A 242 5.14 -1.49 10.34
C ARG A 242 6.44 -1.52 9.53
N ARG A 243 6.54 -2.34 8.48
CA ARG A 243 7.70 -2.33 7.57
C ARG A 243 7.82 -0.98 6.88
N LEU A 244 6.69 -0.41 6.43
CA LEU A 244 6.65 0.93 5.85
C LEU A 244 7.07 2.01 6.85
N GLU A 245 6.49 2.03 8.06
CA GLU A 245 6.88 2.97 9.13
C GLU A 245 8.38 2.87 9.46
N GLU A 246 8.92 1.65 9.61
CA GLU A 246 10.32 1.42 9.95
C GLU A 246 11.28 1.85 8.83
N GLU A 247 10.86 1.84 7.56
CA GLU A 247 11.64 2.45 6.47
C GLU A 247 11.49 3.98 6.44
N PHE A 248 10.27 4.52 6.55
CA PHE A 248 10.06 5.97 6.47
C PHE A 248 10.60 6.74 7.68
N GLN A 249 10.70 6.13 8.87
CA GLN A 249 11.47 6.69 9.99
C GLN A 249 12.98 6.81 9.71
N LEU A 250 13.51 6.09 8.71
CA LEU A 250 14.91 6.19 8.29
C LEU A 250 15.09 7.11 7.06
N VAL A 251 14.05 7.31 6.25
CA VAL A 251 14.05 8.22 5.08
C VAL A 251 13.68 9.66 5.49
N LEU A 252 12.62 9.84 6.28
CA LEU A 252 12.08 11.13 6.72
C LEU A 252 11.79 11.15 8.26
N PRO A 253 12.78 10.91 9.14
CA PRO A 253 12.60 10.93 10.61
C PRO A 253 11.96 12.21 11.17
N GLU A 254 12.03 13.33 10.46
CA GLU A 254 11.47 14.61 10.88
C GLU A 254 10.03 14.88 10.39
N PHE A 255 9.46 14.05 9.52
CA PHE A 255 8.09 14.20 9.00
C PHE A 255 7.22 12.98 9.36
N PRO A 256 6.14 13.14 10.15
CA PRO A 256 5.29 12.03 10.54
C PRO A 256 4.43 11.52 9.38
N ILE A 257 3.95 10.29 9.51
CA ILE A 257 2.85 9.76 8.69
C ILE A 257 1.53 10.02 9.42
N GLU A 258 0.55 10.57 8.73
CA GLU A 258 -0.76 10.97 9.27
C GLU A 258 -1.89 10.65 8.26
N GLU A 259 -3.17 10.66 8.68
CA GLU A 259 -4.29 10.51 7.74
C GLU A 259 -4.40 11.76 6.85
N VAL A 260 -4.82 11.60 5.59
CA VAL A 260 -5.17 12.73 4.72
C VAL A 260 -6.66 13.03 4.90
N ASP A 261 -6.99 14.23 5.35
CA ASP A 261 -8.39 14.68 5.43
C ASP A 261 -9.06 14.65 4.05
N MET A 262 -10.33 14.22 3.99
CA MET A 262 -11.06 14.10 2.71
C MET A 262 -11.18 15.43 1.94
N ASP A 263 -11.14 16.58 2.63
CA ASP A 263 -11.16 17.91 2.01
C ASP A 263 -9.83 18.29 1.29
N HIS A 264 -8.79 17.45 1.36
CA HIS A 264 -7.47 17.74 0.78
C HIS A 264 -7.50 17.71 -0.76
N PRO A 265 -6.81 18.62 -1.49
CA PRO A 265 -6.86 18.70 -2.96
C PRO A 265 -6.53 17.42 -3.74
N ILE A 266 -5.87 16.43 -3.11
CA ILE A 266 -5.65 15.10 -3.71
C ILE A 266 -6.97 14.35 -4.02
N PHE A 267 -8.07 14.68 -3.35
CA PHE A 267 -9.38 14.07 -3.58
C PHE A 267 -10.28 14.87 -4.54
N HIS A 268 -9.87 16.08 -4.93
CA HIS A 268 -10.71 17.02 -5.71
C HIS A 268 -9.99 17.66 -6.92
N GLY A 269 -8.76 17.25 -7.24
CA GLY A 269 -7.90 17.96 -8.21
C GLY A 269 -8.32 17.86 -9.67
N PHE A 270 -8.98 16.77 -10.06
CA PHE A 270 -9.51 16.54 -11.42
C PHE A 270 -10.84 15.77 -11.36
N TYR A 271 -10.85 14.69 -10.57
CA TYR A 271 -12.04 14.01 -10.09
C TYR A 271 -12.35 14.41 -8.65
N ASP A 272 -13.63 14.32 -8.31
CA ASP A 272 -14.16 14.51 -6.97
C ASP A 272 -14.38 13.14 -6.32
N ILE A 273 -13.74 12.88 -5.17
CA ILE A 273 -13.69 11.59 -4.48
C ILE A 273 -14.27 11.74 -3.08
N GLU A 274 -15.60 11.63 -2.96
CA GLU A 274 -16.30 11.74 -1.66
C GLU A 274 -16.02 10.56 -0.70
N THR A 275 -15.60 9.40 -1.21
CA THR A 275 -15.42 8.17 -0.42
C THR A 275 -14.25 7.31 -0.90
N LEU A 276 -13.48 6.76 0.03
CA LEU A 276 -12.42 5.77 -0.25
C LEU A 276 -13.02 4.40 -0.58
N VAL A 277 -12.59 3.79 -1.68
CA VAL A 277 -12.92 2.41 -2.05
C VAL A 277 -11.76 1.49 -1.67
N GLN A 278 -12.04 0.39 -0.98
CA GLN A 278 -11.05 -0.66 -0.78
C GLN A 278 -10.94 -1.50 -2.06
N VAL A 279 -9.94 -1.20 -2.87
CA VAL A 279 -9.63 -1.99 -4.06
C VAL A 279 -8.97 -3.31 -3.66
N PRO A 280 -9.46 -4.46 -4.14
CA PRO A 280 -8.92 -5.77 -3.82
C PRO A 280 -8.05 -6.35 -4.95
N ASN A 281 -7.12 -7.24 -4.58
CA ASN A 281 -6.44 -8.10 -5.55
C ASN A 281 -7.43 -8.88 -6.43
N VAL A 282 -6.99 -9.25 -7.62
CA VAL A 282 -7.77 -9.91 -8.67
C VAL A 282 -8.38 -11.24 -8.23
N GLY A 283 -7.73 -11.97 -7.32
CA GLY A 283 -8.22 -13.23 -6.75
C GLY A 283 -9.38 -13.08 -5.77
N LEU A 284 -9.60 -11.86 -5.26
CA LEU A 284 -10.73 -11.43 -4.45
C LEU A 284 -11.74 -10.64 -5.30
N GLY A 285 -11.30 -9.69 -6.12
CA GLY A 285 -12.12 -8.91 -7.05
C GLY A 285 -12.98 -9.79 -7.97
N ARG A 286 -12.35 -10.73 -8.71
CA ARG A 286 -13.06 -11.70 -9.58
C ARG A 286 -14.03 -12.63 -8.84
N ARG A 287 -13.88 -12.78 -7.53
CA ARG A 287 -14.70 -13.67 -6.68
C ARG A 287 -15.88 -12.94 -6.07
N GLY A 288 -15.72 -11.63 -5.82
CA GLY A 288 -16.64 -10.80 -5.06
C GLY A 288 -16.66 -11.09 -3.56
N GLY A 289 -17.31 -10.20 -2.81
CA GLY A 289 -17.53 -10.34 -1.37
C GLY A 289 -16.43 -9.69 -0.53
N ARG A 290 -15.37 -10.43 -0.18
CA ARG A 290 -14.33 -9.94 0.73
C ARG A 290 -13.25 -9.18 -0.03
N THR A 291 -13.13 -7.88 0.20
CA THR A 291 -12.09 -7.02 -0.39
C THR A 291 -10.74 -7.12 0.31
N HIS A 292 -10.71 -7.25 1.63
CA HIS A 292 -9.46 -7.15 2.41
C HIS A 292 -8.57 -8.40 2.40
N GLU A 293 -7.27 -8.16 2.57
CA GLU A 293 -6.27 -9.13 3.02
C GLU A 293 -5.92 -8.99 4.50
N LYS A 294 -5.25 -10.02 5.03
CA LYS A 294 -4.57 -10.05 6.35
C LYS A 294 -5.50 -9.51 7.46
N ASP A 295 -5.09 -8.49 8.19
CA ASP A 295 -5.90 -7.70 9.13
C ASP A 295 -6.25 -6.29 8.60
N GLY A 296 -6.11 -6.07 7.28
CA GLY A 296 -6.35 -4.81 6.58
C GLY A 296 -7.83 -4.51 6.29
N PHE A 297 -8.69 -4.57 7.31
CA PHE A 297 -10.15 -4.57 7.15
C PHE A 297 -10.77 -3.27 6.61
N VAL A 298 -10.04 -2.16 6.61
CA VAL A 298 -10.51 -0.80 6.30
C VAL A 298 -9.47 -0.11 5.41
N PRO A 299 -9.85 0.53 4.29
CA PRO A 299 -8.91 1.31 3.48
C PRO A 299 -8.56 2.61 4.19
N HIS A 300 -7.31 3.04 4.08
CA HIS A 300 -6.82 4.31 4.60
C HIS A 300 -6.01 5.03 3.53
N VAL A 301 -6.15 6.35 3.45
CA VAL A 301 -5.26 7.19 2.64
C VAL A 301 -4.48 8.10 3.59
N ARG A 302 -3.17 7.86 3.64
CA ARG A 302 -2.24 8.52 4.57
C ARG A 302 -1.22 9.34 3.82
N GLY A 303 -0.65 10.31 4.51
CA GLY A 303 0.22 11.33 3.94
C GLY A 303 1.49 11.53 4.74
N ILE A 304 2.56 11.91 4.04
CA ILE A 304 3.70 12.61 4.64
C ILE A 304 3.75 13.98 3.99
N PHE A 305 3.66 15.03 4.81
CA PHE A 305 3.62 16.42 4.36
C PHE A 305 4.94 17.13 4.69
N ASP A 306 5.35 18.09 3.86
CA ASP A 306 6.50 18.95 4.15
C ASP A 306 6.14 20.15 5.06
N GLN A 307 7.12 21.04 5.27
CA GLN A 307 7.01 22.18 6.20
C GLN A 307 5.93 23.19 5.78
N ASP A 308 5.61 23.26 4.49
CA ASP A 308 4.61 24.16 3.92
C ASP A 308 3.25 23.47 3.72
N ARG A 309 3.07 22.27 4.31
CA ARG A 309 1.85 21.42 4.21
C ARG A 309 1.55 20.87 2.82
N ARG A 310 2.54 20.80 1.94
CA ARG A 310 2.41 20.09 0.65
C ARG A 310 2.66 18.59 0.85
N LEU A 311 1.86 17.76 0.20
CA LEU A 311 1.92 16.30 0.33
C LEU A 311 3.12 15.76 -0.49
N MET A 312 4.12 15.19 0.18
CA MET A 312 5.28 14.54 -0.46
C MET A 312 5.00 13.08 -0.82
N VAL A 313 4.27 12.37 0.05
CA VAL A 313 4.00 10.93 -0.10
C VAL A 313 2.52 10.68 0.13
N LEU A 314 1.84 10.09 -0.86
CA LEU A 314 0.48 9.57 -0.79
C LEU A 314 0.54 8.07 -0.53
N ILE A 315 -0.17 7.57 0.48
CA ILE A 315 -0.08 6.17 0.94
C ILE A 315 -1.48 5.55 0.96
N ASN A 316 -1.77 4.70 -0.04
CA ASN A 316 -3.00 3.91 -0.11
C ASN A 316 -2.77 2.62 0.67
N TRP A 317 -3.28 2.54 1.90
CA TRP A 317 -3.08 1.40 2.80
C TRP A 317 -4.32 0.51 2.87
N ASN A 318 -4.11 -0.81 2.85
CA ASN A 318 -5.15 -1.83 2.72
C ASN A 318 -5.95 -1.64 1.42
N CYS A 319 -5.23 -1.46 0.32
CA CYS A 319 -5.72 -1.20 -1.02
C CYS A 319 -4.69 -1.73 -2.03
N ASP A 320 -5.14 -2.06 -3.23
CA ASP A 320 -4.34 -2.61 -4.34
C ASP A 320 -4.85 -2.03 -5.66
N LEU A 321 -4.46 -0.78 -5.93
CA LEU A 321 -4.78 -0.06 -7.16
C LEU A 321 -4.07 -0.67 -8.38
N GLY A 322 -2.93 -1.33 -8.16
CA GLY A 322 -2.17 -2.10 -9.14
C GLY A 322 -3.02 -3.10 -9.91
N ASP A 323 -3.66 -4.06 -9.22
CA ASP A 323 -4.53 -5.06 -9.86
C ASP A 323 -5.75 -4.41 -10.56
N ALA A 324 -6.26 -3.28 -10.05
CA ALA A 324 -7.38 -2.56 -10.68
C ALA A 324 -7.00 -1.79 -11.95
N TRP A 325 -5.72 -1.47 -12.16
CA TRP A 325 -5.21 -1.04 -13.45
C TRP A 325 -4.84 -2.23 -14.33
N GLU A 326 -4.21 -3.28 -13.77
CA GLU A 326 -3.84 -4.48 -14.55
C GLU A 326 -5.07 -5.08 -15.22
N TRP A 327 -6.18 -5.26 -14.51
CA TRP A 327 -7.37 -5.98 -15.00
C TRP A 327 -8.53 -5.08 -15.41
N ALA A 328 -8.25 -3.81 -15.75
CA ALA A 328 -9.27 -2.85 -16.20
C ALA A 328 -10.02 -3.29 -17.48
N GLU A 329 -9.47 -4.23 -18.26
CA GLU A 329 -10.12 -4.82 -19.44
C GLU A 329 -10.90 -6.12 -19.16
N ASP A 330 -10.78 -6.70 -17.96
CA ASP A 330 -11.39 -7.98 -17.63
C ASP A 330 -12.87 -7.84 -17.22
N PRO A 331 -13.84 -8.43 -17.97
CA PRO A 331 -15.25 -8.39 -17.61
C PRO A 331 -15.60 -9.11 -16.29
N PHE A 332 -14.65 -9.84 -15.69
CA PHE A 332 -14.80 -10.45 -14.37
C PHE A 332 -14.25 -9.61 -13.21
N TYR A 333 -13.47 -8.55 -13.47
CA TYR A 333 -13.01 -7.63 -12.43
C TYR A 333 -13.97 -6.43 -12.32
N PRO A 334 -14.55 -6.11 -11.15
CA PRO A 334 -15.59 -5.08 -11.07
C PRO A 334 -15.11 -3.65 -11.39
N LEU A 335 -15.74 -3.03 -12.38
CA LEU A 335 -15.40 -1.69 -12.92
C LEU A 335 -15.38 -0.57 -11.86
N GLU A 336 -16.08 -0.72 -10.75
CA GLU A 336 -16.05 0.23 -9.63
C GLU A 336 -14.64 0.43 -9.05
N TYR A 337 -13.85 -0.64 -8.99
CA TYR A 337 -12.47 -0.64 -8.51
C TYR A 337 -11.53 0.09 -9.47
N SER A 338 -11.56 -0.28 -10.76
CA SER A 338 -10.78 0.41 -11.79
C SER A 338 -11.17 1.89 -11.89
N THR A 339 -12.46 2.21 -11.75
CA THR A 339 -12.94 3.61 -11.75
C THR A 339 -12.29 4.40 -10.62
N TYR A 340 -12.34 3.92 -9.38
CA TYR A 340 -11.67 4.57 -8.24
C TYR A 340 -10.15 4.66 -8.45
N ALA A 341 -9.51 3.59 -8.93
CA ALA A 341 -8.07 3.56 -9.17
C ALA A 341 -7.63 4.56 -10.25
N TYR A 342 -8.40 4.74 -11.32
CA TYR A 342 -8.17 5.80 -12.30
C TYR A 342 -8.41 7.19 -11.69
N GLN A 343 -9.44 7.37 -10.86
CA GLN A 343 -9.74 8.66 -10.23
C GLN A 343 -8.61 9.14 -9.31
N ILE A 344 -8.17 8.30 -8.36
CA ILE A 344 -7.10 8.67 -7.43
C ILE A 344 -5.74 8.77 -8.14
N GLY A 345 -5.46 7.90 -9.13
CA GLY A 345 -4.24 7.97 -9.94
C GLY A 345 -4.14 9.26 -10.76
N VAL A 346 -5.21 9.66 -11.46
CA VAL A 346 -5.25 10.92 -12.22
C VAL A 346 -5.15 12.13 -11.30
N ASN A 347 -5.85 12.13 -10.15
CA ASN A 347 -5.69 13.19 -9.16
C ASN A 347 -4.25 13.28 -8.63
N ALA A 348 -3.57 12.15 -8.41
CA ALA A 348 -2.19 12.12 -7.94
C ALA A 348 -1.18 12.65 -8.98
N ILE A 349 -1.40 12.36 -10.28
CA ILE A 349 -0.65 13.00 -11.37
C ILE A 349 -0.88 14.52 -11.36
N VAL A 350 -2.14 14.96 -11.28
CA VAL A 350 -2.47 16.39 -11.31
C VAL A 350 -1.88 17.12 -10.11
N TYR A 351 -1.94 16.54 -8.91
CA TYR A 351 -1.32 17.10 -7.70
C TYR A 351 0.20 17.25 -7.86
N ALA A 352 0.90 16.15 -8.21
CA ALA A 352 2.35 16.14 -8.40
C ALA A 352 2.87 17.08 -9.49
N MET A 353 2.02 17.45 -10.45
CA MET A 353 2.34 18.39 -11.54
C MET A 353 1.92 19.84 -11.25
N THR A 354 1.31 20.13 -10.09
CA THR A 354 0.77 21.47 -9.75
C THR A 354 1.13 22.00 -8.36
N HIS A 355 1.67 21.16 -7.46
CA HIS A 355 1.99 21.49 -6.07
C HIS A 355 3.45 21.17 -5.71
#